data_AF-A0A6C8XZQ0-F1
#
_entry.id   AF-A0A6C8XZQ0-F1
#
_cell.length_a   1.000
_cell.length_b   1.000
_cell.length_c   1.000
_cell.angle_alpha   90.00
_cell.angle_beta   90.00
_cell.angle_gamma   90.00
#
_symmetry.space_group_name_H-M   'P 1'
#
loop_
_entity.id
_entity.type
_entity.pdbx_description
1 polymer ?
#
loop_
_entity_poly.entity_id
_entity_poly.type
_entity_poly.pdbx_seq_one_letter_code
_entity_poly.pdbx_strand_id
1 'polypeptide(L)'
;MDTLSIKGIFEVFVNNWVPGIFTFFLGVCYSNIVEKKKLKQKLKNDILEIFIPVFNAGNEISFEVAENACRKMKGTFQSYKRIYPGIFNKEVESKLEDLLKDGFLINGEVNPHYFEPANIENLIKRL
;
A
#
# COMPACT_ATOMS: atom_id res chain seq x y z
N MET A 1 16.99 -56.20 -9.11
CA MET A 1 16.74 -54.96 -9.86
C MET A 1 15.35 -54.44 -9.55
N ASP A 2 15.11 -53.46 -8.69
CA ASP A 2 15.68 -53.05 -7.41
C ASP A 2 14.70 -52.01 -6.87
N THR A 3 13.50 -52.45 -6.50
CA THR A 3 12.48 -51.58 -5.89
C THR A 3 12.96 -51.02 -4.55
N LEU A 4 13.86 -51.73 -3.85
CA LEU A 4 14.53 -51.27 -2.63
C LEU A 4 15.52 -50.12 -2.90
N SER A 5 16.21 -50.12 -4.04
CA SER A 5 17.23 -49.11 -4.38
C SER A 5 16.58 -47.78 -4.77
N ILE A 6 15.49 -47.81 -5.53
CA ILE A 6 14.76 -46.60 -5.94
C ILE A 6 14.13 -45.92 -4.71
N LYS A 7 13.58 -46.68 -3.75
CA LYS A 7 13.05 -46.14 -2.50
C LYS A 7 14.14 -45.48 -1.65
N GLY A 8 15.30 -46.12 -1.49
CA GLY A 8 16.42 -45.56 -0.72
C GLY A 8 17.01 -44.29 -1.34
N ILE A 9 17.14 -44.25 -2.68
CA ILE A 9 17.58 -43.04 -3.40
C ILE A 9 16.56 -41.92 -3.25
N PHE A 10 15.27 -42.23 -3.30
CA PHE A 10 14.20 -41.25 -3.11
C PHE A 10 14.15 -40.72 -1.68
N GLU A 11 14.33 -41.57 -0.65
CA GLU A 11 14.41 -41.15 0.75
C GLU A 11 15.63 -40.26 1.02
N VAL A 12 16.79 -40.58 0.47
CA VAL A 12 18.01 -39.76 0.60
C VAL A 12 17.86 -38.43 -0.13
N PHE A 13 17.25 -38.44 -1.32
CA PHE A 13 16.97 -37.23 -2.09
C PHE A 13 15.97 -36.33 -1.35
N VAL A 14 14.87 -36.89 -0.83
CA VAL A 14 13.87 -36.16 -0.05
C VAL A 14 14.48 -35.57 1.22
N ASN A 15 15.23 -36.37 1.98
CA ASN A 15 15.80 -35.90 3.25
C ASN A 15 16.89 -34.82 3.08
N ASN A 16 17.64 -34.82 1.97
CA ASN A 16 18.69 -33.83 1.73
C ASN A 16 18.23 -32.61 0.92
N TRP A 17 17.33 -32.76 -0.07
CA TRP A 17 16.95 -31.67 -0.97
C TRP A 17 15.66 -30.95 -0.55
N VAL A 18 14.68 -31.65 0.03
CA VAL A 18 13.39 -31.02 0.41
C VAL A 18 13.58 -29.88 1.42
N PRO A 19 14.45 -29.99 2.44
CA PRO A 19 14.71 -28.85 3.33
C PRO A 19 15.26 -27.63 2.58
N GLY A 20 16.17 -27.84 1.61
CA GLY A 20 16.77 -26.78 0.80
C GLY A 20 15.78 -26.11 -0.16
N ILE A 21 14.93 -26.91 -0.81
CA ILE A 21 13.87 -26.41 -1.69
C ILE A 21 12.81 -25.63 -0.88
N PHE A 22 12.41 -26.16 0.28
CA PHE A 22 11.42 -25.52 1.13
C PHE A 22 11.92 -24.18 1.69
N THR A 23 13.17 -24.14 2.15
CA THR A 23 13.82 -22.89 2.60
C THR A 23 13.98 -21.87 1.48
N PHE A 24 14.30 -22.30 0.25
CA PHE A 24 14.32 -21.43 -0.93
C PHE A 24 12.94 -20.79 -1.20
N PHE A 25 11.89 -21.59 -1.27
CA PHE A 25 10.53 -21.08 -1.48
C PHE A 25 10.05 -20.19 -0.32
N LEU A 26 10.38 -20.54 0.93
CA LEU A 26 10.12 -19.68 2.09
C LEU A 26 10.85 -18.34 1.97
N GLY A 27 12.09 -18.33 1.51
CA GLY A 27 12.86 -17.11 1.24
C GLY A 27 12.19 -16.22 0.19
N VAL A 28 11.74 -16.82 -0.92
CA VAL A 28 11.00 -16.10 -1.99
C VAL A 28 9.67 -15.56 -1.46
N CYS A 29 8.88 -16.37 -0.77
CA CYS A 29 7.60 -15.96 -0.18
C CYS A 29 7.79 -14.84 0.84
N TYR A 30 8.80 -14.95 1.70
CA TYR A 30 9.12 -13.93 2.69
C TYR A 30 9.55 -12.62 2.04
N SER A 31 10.42 -12.67 1.02
CA SER A 31 10.84 -11.48 0.27
C SER A 31 9.63 -10.76 -0.32
N ASN A 32 8.72 -11.49 -0.95
CA ASN A 32 7.50 -10.94 -1.53
C ASN A 32 6.60 -10.25 -0.48
N ILE A 33 6.51 -10.81 0.74
CA ILE A 33 5.73 -10.20 1.83
C ILE A 33 6.41 -8.92 2.31
N VAL A 34 7.74 -8.93 2.49
CA VAL A 34 8.51 -7.78 2.97
C VAL A 34 8.47 -6.63 1.97
N GLU A 35 8.64 -6.91 0.68
CA GLU A 35 8.56 -5.91 -0.39
C GLU A 35 7.17 -5.25 -0.43
N LYS A 36 6.10 -6.04 -0.35
CA LYS A 36 4.73 -5.50 -0.25
C LYS A 36 4.56 -4.60 0.97
N LYS A 37 5.09 -4.98 2.14
CA LYS A 37 5.04 -4.13 3.33
C LYS A 37 5.82 -2.83 3.17
N LYS A 38 7.03 -2.88 2.63
CA LYS A 38 7.88 -1.69 2.39
C LYS A 38 7.19 -0.72 1.43
N LEU A 39 6.64 -1.23 0.35
CA LEU A 39 5.93 -0.46 -0.65
C LEU A 39 4.67 0.21 -0.09
N LYS A 40 3.89 -0.54 0.69
CA LYS A 40 2.72 -0.03 1.39
C LYS A 40 3.09 1.12 2.34
N GLN A 41 4.19 0.98 3.07
CA GLN A 41 4.70 2.05 3.94
C GLN A 41 5.17 3.26 3.14
N LYS A 42 5.87 3.04 2.02
CA LYS A 42 6.32 4.11 1.14
C LYS A 42 5.15 4.94 0.62
N LEU A 43 4.09 4.30 0.13
CA LEU A 43 2.90 5.04 -0.32
C LEU A 43 2.30 5.92 0.78
N LYS A 44 2.16 5.37 2.00
CA LYS A 44 1.63 6.14 3.14
C LYS A 44 2.46 7.39 3.37
N ASN A 45 3.78 7.23 3.38
CA ASN A 45 4.69 8.35 3.57
C ASN A 45 4.56 9.37 2.43
N ASP A 46 4.56 8.93 1.17
CA ASP A 46 4.42 9.82 0.01
C ASP A 46 3.11 10.63 0.05
N ILE A 47 1.99 10.02 0.44
CA ILE A 47 0.71 10.74 0.58
C ILE A 47 0.74 11.69 1.79
N LEU A 48 1.30 11.26 2.93
CA LEU A 48 1.40 12.08 4.14
C LEU A 48 2.33 13.28 3.97
N GLU A 49 3.42 13.13 3.21
CA GLU A 49 4.34 14.22 2.85
C GLU A 49 3.64 15.31 2.03
N ILE A 50 2.61 14.95 1.25
CA ILE A 50 1.77 15.92 0.54
C ILE A 50 0.72 16.51 1.50
N PHE A 51 0.10 15.66 2.33
CA PHE A 51 -1.05 16.02 3.16
C PHE A 51 -0.70 16.92 4.36
N ILE A 52 0.25 16.51 5.19
CA ILE A 52 0.59 17.17 6.45
C ILE A 52 0.95 18.66 6.29
N PRO A 53 1.85 19.06 5.36
CA PRO A 53 2.25 20.47 5.27
C PRO A 53 1.13 21.37 4.76
N VAL A 54 0.13 20.83 4.07
CA VAL A 54 -0.99 21.61 3.51
C VAL A 54 -2.17 21.65 4.46
N PHE A 55 -2.57 20.53 5.04
CA PHE A 55 -3.82 20.43 5.80
C PHE A 55 -3.62 20.38 7.32
N ASN A 56 -2.40 20.19 7.81
CA ASN A 56 -2.11 20.00 9.24
C ASN A 56 -1.17 21.09 9.82
N ALA A 57 -0.66 22.01 8.99
CA ALA A 57 0.33 23.00 9.41
C ALA A 57 -0.26 24.22 10.15
N GLY A 58 -1.59 24.33 10.28
CA GLY A 58 -2.26 25.43 10.99
C GLY A 58 -2.10 26.82 10.34
N ASN A 59 -1.47 26.89 9.16
CA ASN A 59 -1.25 28.12 8.41
C ASN A 59 -2.43 28.40 7.47
N GLU A 60 -2.67 29.67 7.16
CA GLU A 60 -3.59 30.03 6.06
C GLU A 60 -3.06 29.46 4.74
N ILE A 61 -3.88 28.63 4.08
CA ILE A 61 -3.59 28.03 2.79
C ILE A 61 -4.50 28.64 1.73
N SER A 62 -3.96 28.87 0.53
CA SER A 62 -4.81 29.25 -0.60
C SER A 62 -5.57 28.03 -1.11
N PHE A 63 -6.76 28.28 -1.67
CA PHE A 63 -7.57 27.25 -2.33
C PHE A 63 -6.77 26.49 -3.41
N GLU A 64 -5.95 27.20 -4.18
CA GLU A 64 -5.13 26.62 -5.24
C GLU A 64 -4.10 25.62 -4.69
N VAL A 65 -3.48 25.94 -3.55
CA VAL A 65 -2.51 25.03 -2.89
C VAL A 65 -3.22 23.77 -2.37
N ALA A 66 -4.40 23.93 -1.77
CA ALA A 66 -5.20 22.81 -1.27
C ALA A 66 -5.69 21.89 -2.41
N GLU A 67 -6.19 22.48 -3.50
CA GLU A 67 -6.64 21.72 -4.67
C GLU A 67 -5.49 20.98 -5.34
N ASN A 68 -4.34 21.64 -5.51
CA ASN A 68 -3.14 21.02 -6.07
C ASN A 68 -2.64 19.86 -5.20
N ALA A 69 -2.64 20.01 -3.88
CA ALA A 69 -2.31 18.94 -2.95
C ALA A 69 -3.25 17.75 -3.10
N CYS A 70 -4.57 18.00 -3.20
CA CYS A 70 -5.56 16.96 -3.43
C CYS A 70 -5.33 16.22 -4.77
N ARG A 71 -5.03 16.97 -5.85
CA ARG A 71 -4.71 16.38 -7.16
C ARG A 71 -3.44 15.53 -7.11
N LYS A 72 -2.41 15.99 -6.41
CA LYS A 72 -1.16 15.24 -6.20
C LYS A 72 -1.41 13.96 -5.39
N MET A 73 -2.15 14.02 -4.28
CA MET A 73 -2.52 12.84 -3.49
C MET A 73 -3.28 11.81 -4.34
N LYS A 74 -4.27 12.27 -5.12
CA LYS A 74 -5.04 11.42 -6.04
C LYS A 74 -4.15 10.77 -7.09
N GLY A 75 -3.26 11.55 -7.72
CA GLY A 75 -2.33 11.06 -8.73
C GLY A 75 -1.37 10.01 -8.17
N THR A 76 -0.80 10.27 -6.99
CA THR A 76 0.06 9.30 -6.28
C THR A 76 -0.72 8.04 -5.96
N PHE A 77 -1.87 8.13 -5.30
CA PHE A 77 -2.69 6.99 -4.93
C PHE A 77 -3.08 6.12 -6.13
N GLN A 78 -3.56 6.73 -7.22
CA GLN A 78 -3.93 6.00 -8.45
C GLN A 78 -2.74 5.34 -9.13
N SER A 79 -1.58 6.00 -9.16
CA SER A 79 -0.36 5.44 -9.74
C SER A 79 0.06 4.17 -9.00
N TYR A 80 0.05 4.20 -7.67
CA TYR A 80 0.40 3.04 -6.87
C TYR A 80 -0.62 1.91 -6.99
N LYS A 81 -1.93 2.22 -7.01
CA LYS A 81 -2.99 1.22 -7.26
C LYS A 81 -2.82 0.51 -8.60
N ARG A 82 -2.39 1.24 -9.64
CA ARG A 82 -2.14 0.68 -10.97
C ARG A 82 -0.91 -0.22 -11.00
N ILE A 83 0.19 0.20 -10.36
CA ILE A 83 1.45 -0.56 -10.37
C ILE A 83 1.34 -1.80 -9.47
N TYR A 84 0.58 -1.71 -8.38
CA TYR A 84 0.50 -2.75 -7.35
C TYR A 84 -0.95 -3.09 -6.97
N PRO A 85 -1.69 -3.77 -7.86
CA PRO A 85 -3.09 -4.11 -7.61
C PRO A 85 -3.24 -5.04 -6.39
N GLY A 86 -4.22 -4.76 -5.54
CA GLY A 86 -4.59 -5.62 -4.41
C GLY A 86 -3.62 -5.58 -3.21
N ILE A 87 -2.75 -4.57 -3.13
CA ILE A 87 -1.83 -4.40 -2.00
C ILE A 87 -2.50 -3.74 -0.77
N PHE A 88 -3.57 -2.98 -0.98
CA PHE A 88 -4.31 -2.27 0.06
C PHE A 88 -5.52 -3.05 0.53
N ASN A 89 -5.97 -2.72 1.75
CA ASN A 89 -7.27 -3.18 2.21
C ASN A 89 -8.36 -2.52 1.35
N LYS A 90 -9.20 -3.30 0.69
CA LYS A 90 -10.27 -2.82 -0.21
C LYS A 90 -11.20 -1.79 0.44
N GLU A 91 -11.51 -1.95 1.73
CA GLU A 91 -12.40 -1.02 2.44
C GLU A 91 -11.74 0.35 2.61
N VAL A 92 -10.47 0.37 3.01
CA VAL A 92 -9.71 1.61 3.20
C VAL A 92 -9.41 2.27 1.85
N GLU A 93 -9.09 1.45 0.85
CA GLU A 93 -8.86 1.88 -0.53
C GLU A 93 -10.10 2.59 -1.08
N SER A 94 -11.29 1.99 -0.95
CA SER A 94 -12.55 2.58 -1.42
C SER A 94 -12.84 3.91 -0.73
N LYS A 95 -12.72 3.96 0.60
CA LYS A 95 -12.96 5.20 1.36
C LYS A 95 -12.03 6.33 0.95
N LEU A 96 -10.76 6.03 0.70
CA LEU A 96 -9.81 7.04 0.25
C LEU A 96 -10.06 7.44 -1.21
N GLU A 97 -10.44 6.49 -2.06
CA GLU A 97 -10.79 6.74 -3.45
C GLU A 97 -12.01 7.67 -3.56
N ASP A 98 -13.04 7.44 -2.74
CA ASP A 98 -14.24 8.29 -2.68
C ASP A 98 -13.87 9.71 -2.20
N LEU A 99 -13.08 9.82 -1.12
CA LEU A 99 -12.62 11.11 -0.60
C LEU A 99 -11.81 11.91 -1.64
N LEU A 100 -10.86 11.26 -2.33
CA LEU A 100 -10.03 11.90 -3.35
C LEU A 100 -10.76 12.11 -4.68
N LYS A 101 -11.88 11.41 -4.91
CA LYS A 101 -12.71 11.58 -6.11
C LYS A 101 -13.47 12.90 -6.04
N ASP A 102 -14.09 13.17 -4.90
CA ASP A 102 -14.85 14.39 -4.66
C ASP A 102 -13.96 15.63 -4.62
N GLY A 103 -12.69 15.46 -4.26
CA GLY A 103 -11.68 16.50 -4.31
C GLY A 103 -11.81 17.50 -3.16
N PHE A 104 -11.06 18.60 -3.24
CA PHE A 104 -11.08 19.63 -2.20
C PHE A 104 -12.34 20.50 -2.23
N LEU A 105 -12.95 20.68 -3.41
CA LEU A 105 -14.14 21.51 -3.61
C LEU A 105 -15.29 20.67 -4.18
N ILE A 106 -16.44 20.72 -3.54
CA ILE A 106 -17.70 20.14 -4.02
C ILE A 106 -18.65 21.31 -4.26
N ASN A 107 -19.06 21.51 -5.52
CA ASN A 107 -19.99 22.59 -5.92
C ASN A 107 -19.55 24.01 -5.49
N GLY A 108 -18.24 24.25 -5.38
CA GLY A 108 -17.69 25.55 -4.96
C GLY A 108 -17.52 25.73 -3.45
N GLU A 109 -17.92 24.75 -2.65
CA GLU A 109 -17.70 24.72 -1.20
C GLU A 109 -16.58 23.74 -0.84
N VAL A 110 -15.87 24.01 0.26
CA VAL A 110 -14.84 23.10 0.79
C VAL A 110 -15.48 21.78 1.19
N ASN A 111 -14.92 20.69 0.70
CA ASN A 111 -15.36 19.35 1.05
C ASN A 111 -15.28 19.16 2.58
N PRO A 112 -16.40 18.83 3.26
CA PRO A 112 -16.46 18.77 4.71
C PRO A 112 -15.43 17.83 5.35
N HIS A 113 -14.99 16.80 4.63
CA HIS A 113 -13.99 15.86 5.10
C HIS A 113 -12.66 16.53 5.45
N TYR A 114 -12.32 17.66 4.81
CA TYR A 114 -11.07 18.38 5.05
C TYR A 114 -11.12 19.28 6.29
N PHE A 115 -12.29 19.48 6.92
CA PHE A 115 -12.37 20.08 8.25
C PHE A 115 -11.95 19.11 9.36
N GLU A 116 -11.86 17.82 9.06
CA GLU A 116 -11.41 16.78 9.99
C GLU A 116 -10.10 16.13 9.49
N PRO A 117 -8.98 16.88 9.43
CA PRO A 117 -7.74 16.39 8.83
C PRO A 117 -7.18 15.15 9.53
N ALA A 118 -7.45 14.99 10.83
CA ALA A 118 -7.09 13.80 11.60
C ALA A 118 -7.75 12.52 11.07
N ASN A 119 -8.98 12.60 10.55
CA ASN A 119 -9.68 11.45 9.98
C ASN A 119 -9.07 11.02 8.65
N ILE A 120 -8.67 11.99 7.83
CA ILE A 120 -7.95 11.73 6.57
C ILE A 120 -6.56 11.14 6.86
N GLU A 121 -5.83 11.70 7.82
CA GLU A 121 -4.52 11.18 8.23
C GLU A 121 -4.62 9.73 8.73
N ASN A 122 -5.62 9.43 9.56
CA ASN A 122 -5.88 8.08 10.04
C ASN A 122 -6.26 7.12 8.91
N LEU A 123 -7.03 7.58 7.93
CA LEU A 123 -7.36 6.79 6.74
C LEU A 123 -6.10 6.45 5.94
N ILE A 124 -5.22 7.43 5.73
CA ILE A 124 -3.93 7.24 5.04
C ILE A 124 -3.04 6.26 5.81
N LYS A 125 -2.94 6.40 7.14
CA LYS A 125 -2.18 5.47 7.99
C LYS A 125 -2.73 4.05 7.96
N ARG A 126 -4.04 3.88 7.71
CA ARG A 126 -4.72 2.58 7.66
C ARG A 126 -4.69 1.90 6.29
N LEU A 127 -4.22 2.56 5.21
CA LEU A 127 -4.01 1.88 3.92
C LEU A 127 -3.27 0.56 4.14
#